data_AF-A0A1N6ZAN8-F1
#
_entry.id   AF-A0A1N6ZAN8-F1
#
_cell.length_a   1.000
_cell.length_b   1.000
_cell.length_c   1.000
_cell.angle_alpha   90.00
_cell.angle_beta   90.00
_cell.angle_gamma   90.00
#
_symmetry.space_group_name_H-M   'P 1'
#
loop_
_entity.id
_entity.type
_entity.pdbx_description
1 polymer ?
#
loop_
_entity_poly.entity_id
_entity_poly.type
_entity_poly.pdbx_seq_one_letter_code
_entity_poly.pdbx_strand_id
1 'polypeptide(L)'
;MRRLSVSLLVTTLFAGTAHADFTIPGFELVHTSPAETSLTNPDLREPVAVWSELFDSAKKEIVIAQFYAVSKPGTAFEKVLDSLTAAGQRGVKIRFLLDQKGVGLSEAATIARIKAIPNLDLRLIDFNKITGNGIVHAKYLAVDGEVAYIGSQNFDWRSFEHIHETGLKITEPAMVSQVQAIFEQDWQAQALTSQGSRATVLNSKVVPANYAQNAFLLASPNAYNPAGVGDSETGLPALLAQAQSEVRIQLLDYAPLSYGPNRTRPYYAVIDNAVRAAAQRGVKIKLMVSAWNTEAPAIAYLKSLALVPNVEIRIVTIPMASTGFIPFARVIHSKTMSIDGKLAWVGTSNWAGGYFDLSRNLEVVLRNDAMAQRIAALHEQTWSSAYAQPIDINKQYPKPAKATPQGKE
;
A
#
# COMPACT_ATOMS: atom_id res chain seq x y z
N MET A 1 12.91 33.48 -65.69
CA MET A 1 12.13 32.99 -64.55
C MET A 1 12.93 31.89 -63.84
N ARG A 2 13.60 32.21 -62.72
CA ARG A 2 14.28 31.23 -61.86
C ARG A 2 13.65 31.32 -60.47
N ARG A 3 13.01 30.23 -60.03
CA ARG A 3 12.40 30.09 -58.70
C ARG A 3 13.51 29.85 -57.68
N LEU A 4 13.57 30.68 -56.64
CA LEU A 4 14.30 30.37 -55.40
C LEU A 4 13.39 29.53 -54.50
N SER A 5 13.85 28.33 -54.16
CA SER A 5 13.25 27.49 -53.12
C SER A 5 13.90 27.83 -51.78
N VAL A 6 13.11 28.30 -50.82
CA VAL A 6 13.53 28.48 -49.42
C VAL A 6 13.19 27.19 -48.68
N SER A 7 14.20 26.44 -48.25
CA SER A 7 14.02 25.32 -47.32
C SER A 7 13.93 25.86 -45.89
N LEU A 8 12.76 25.75 -45.28
CA LEU A 8 12.55 26.01 -43.86
C LEU A 8 12.91 24.72 -43.09
N LEU A 9 14.00 24.77 -42.32
CA LEU A 9 14.36 23.69 -41.39
C LEU A 9 13.49 23.86 -40.14
N VAL A 10 12.51 22.97 -39.93
CA VAL A 10 11.73 22.91 -38.69
C VAL A 10 12.48 22.00 -37.72
N THR A 11 13.19 22.59 -36.76
CA THR A 11 13.66 21.89 -35.57
C THR A 11 12.51 21.78 -34.57
N THR A 12 11.90 20.61 -34.48
CA THR A 12 10.99 20.23 -33.39
C THR A 12 11.79 19.99 -32.12
N LEU A 13 11.80 20.98 -31.22
CA LEU A 13 12.21 20.78 -29.83
C LEU A 13 11.14 19.95 -29.13
N PHE A 14 11.39 18.66 -28.93
CA PHE A 14 10.70 17.89 -27.91
C PHE A 14 11.14 18.42 -26.54
N ALA A 15 10.38 19.38 -26.01
CA ALA A 15 10.41 19.68 -24.59
C ALA A 15 9.71 18.51 -23.87
N GLY A 16 10.48 17.45 -23.58
CA GLY A 16 10.07 16.48 -22.58
C GLY A 16 9.91 17.24 -21.27
N THR A 17 8.69 17.33 -20.75
CA THR A 17 8.46 17.77 -19.38
C THR A 17 9.25 16.82 -18.49
N ALA A 18 10.36 17.31 -17.93
CA ALA A 18 11.09 16.62 -16.88
C ALA A 18 10.13 16.45 -15.71
N HIS A 19 9.38 15.35 -15.70
CA HIS A 19 8.51 14.99 -14.59
C HIS A 19 9.41 14.64 -13.43
N ALA A 20 9.35 15.41 -12.35
CA ALA A 20 10.17 15.15 -11.18
C ALA A 20 9.81 13.78 -10.60
N ASP A 21 10.83 12.92 -10.49
CA ASP A 21 10.74 11.56 -9.98
C ASP A 21 11.80 11.34 -8.91
N PHE A 22 11.41 11.36 -7.64
CA PHE A 22 12.31 10.89 -6.60
C PHE A 22 12.61 9.39 -6.81
N THR A 23 13.83 9.10 -7.22
CA THR A 23 14.30 7.74 -7.51
C THR A 23 15.59 7.41 -6.77
N ILE A 24 15.77 6.13 -6.48
CA ILE A 24 17.05 5.50 -6.16
C ILE A 24 17.24 4.32 -7.13
N PRO A 25 18.43 3.70 -7.25
CA PRO A 25 18.61 2.55 -8.13
C PRO A 25 17.60 1.45 -7.86
N GLY A 26 16.76 1.14 -8.86
CA GLY A 26 15.74 0.09 -8.78
C GLY A 26 14.38 0.51 -8.20
N PHE A 27 14.22 1.74 -7.68
CA PHE A 27 13.00 2.15 -6.96
C PHE A 27 12.63 3.61 -7.22
N GLU A 28 11.35 3.85 -7.50
CA GLU A 28 10.74 5.18 -7.63
C GLU A 28 9.65 5.35 -6.58
N LEU A 29 9.69 6.45 -5.82
CA LEU A 29 8.68 6.75 -4.79
C LEU A 29 7.49 7.46 -5.40
N VAL A 30 6.31 6.90 -5.19
CA VAL A 30 5.03 7.37 -5.75
C VAL A 30 4.10 7.72 -4.62
N HIS A 31 3.40 8.84 -4.73
CA HIS A 31 2.60 9.39 -3.64
C HIS A 31 1.31 9.99 -4.16
N THR A 32 0.21 9.76 -3.44
CA THR A 32 -1.03 10.52 -3.60
C THR A 32 -1.11 11.53 -2.48
N SER A 33 -1.07 12.82 -2.80
CA SER A 33 -1.44 13.87 -1.86
C SER A 33 -2.95 14.12 -1.92
N PRO A 34 -3.71 14.11 -0.80
CA PRO A 34 -5.13 14.38 -0.85
C PRO A 34 -5.39 15.79 -1.41
N ALA A 35 -6.27 15.89 -2.41
CA ALA A 35 -6.70 17.15 -2.98
C ALA A 35 -7.18 18.13 -1.89
N GLU A 36 -7.05 19.44 -2.13
CA GLU A 36 -7.47 20.47 -1.18
C GLU A 36 -6.77 20.40 0.20
N THR A 37 -5.53 19.89 0.22
CA THR A 37 -4.67 19.94 1.42
C THR A 37 -3.38 20.70 1.13
N SER A 38 -2.67 21.12 2.18
CA SER A 38 -1.34 21.72 2.08
C SER A 38 -0.21 20.67 1.96
N LEU A 39 -0.54 19.38 1.98
CA LEU A 39 0.42 18.29 1.82
C LEU A 39 0.77 18.21 0.33
N THR A 40 1.90 18.79 -0.06
CA THR A 40 2.32 18.84 -1.47
C THR A 40 3.72 18.29 -1.62
N ASN A 41 3.95 17.51 -2.67
CA ASN A 41 5.22 16.81 -2.90
C ASN A 41 5.57 16.88 -4.39
N PRO A 42 6.03 18.05 -4.88
CA PRO A 42 6.23 18.29 -6.31
C PRO A 42 7.34 17.45 -6.94
N ASP A 43 8.19 16.84 -6.13
CA ASP A 43 9.25 15.90 -6.54
C ASP A 43 8.77 14.45 -6.66
N LEU A 44 7.55 14.14 -6.25
CA LEU A 44 6.97 12.80 -6.32
C LEU A 44 5.91 12.73 -7.42
N ARG A 45 5.93 11.62 -8.16
CA ARG A 45 4.94 11.39 -9.20
C ARG A 45 3.64 10.87 -8.61
N GLU A 46 2.54 11.32 -9.20
CA GLU A 46 1.19 10.85 -8.87
C GLU A 46 0.96 9.45 -9.48
N PRO A 47 0.24 8.55 -8.78
CA PRO A 47 0.05 7.19 -9.23
C PRO A 47 -0.74 7.06 -10.53
N VAL A 48 -1.58 8.04 -10.89
CA VAL A 48 -2.29 8.06 -12.19
C VAL A 48 -1.29 8.01 -13.34
N ALA A 49 -0.23 8.82 -13.28
CA ALA A 49 0.78 8.87 -14.31
C ALA A 49 1.57 7.55 -14.36
N VAL A 50 2.03 7.09 -13.19
CA VAL A 50 2.86 5.88 -13.08
C VAL A 50 2.10 4.64 -13.55
N TRP A 51 0.87 4.41 -13.08
CA TRP A 51 0.10 3.22 -13.45
C TRP A 51 -0.31 3.21 -14.91
N SER A 52 -0.72 4.38 -15.46
CA SER A 52 -0.99 4.49 -16.91
C SER A 52 0.24 4.13 -17.73
N GLU A 53 1.42 4.66 -17.40
CA GLU A 53 2.66 4.33 -18.12
C GLU A 53 3.05 2.86 -18.03
N LEU A 54 2.90 2.24 -16.85
CA LEU A 54 3.13 0.81 -16.69
C LEU A 54 2.23 0.01 -17.63
N PHE A 55 0.93 0.32 -17.67
CA PHE A 55 -0.01 -0.37 -18.55
C PHE A 55 0.19 -0.04 -20.03
N ASP A 56 0.55 1.19 -20.38
CA ASP A 56 0.80 1.61 -21.77
C ASP A 56 2.08 0.96 -22.32
N SER A 57 3.08 0.76 -21.47
CA SER A 57 4.35 0.12 -21.83
C SER A 57 4.25 -1.40 -22.01
N ALA A 58 3.31 -2.06 -21.32
CA ALA A 58 3.17 -3.51 -21.28
C ALA A 58 3.08 -4.16 -22.67
N LYS A 59 3.81 -5.28 -22.83
CA LYS A 59 3.96 -6.03 -24.08
C LYS A 59 3.48 -7.48 -24.00
N LYS A 60 3.58 -8.13 -22.84
CA LYS A 60 3.36 -9.57 -22.67
C LYS A 60 2.27 -9.84 -21.66
N GLU A 61 2.46 -9.38 -20.42
CA GLU A 61 1.57 -9.70 -19.31
C GLU A 61 1.49 -8.59 -18.26
N ILE A 62 0.30 -8.39 -17.71
CA ILE A 62 0.06 -7.61 -16.50
C ILE A 62 -0.60 -8.52 -15.47
N VAL A 63 -0.06 -8.56 -14.26
CA VAL A 63 -0.68 -9.22 -13.11
C VAL A 63 -1.06 -8.19 -12.05
N ILE A 64 -2.25 -8.31 -11.46
CA ILE A 64 -2.78 -7.33 -10.48
C ILE A 64 -3.42 -8.10 -9.33
N ALA A 65 -3.09 -7.75 -8.09
CA ALA A 65 -3.77 -8.26 -6.89
C ALA A 65 -4.28 -7.10 -6.04
N GLN A 66 -5.58 -7.14 -5.72
CA GLN A 66 -6.29 -6.06 -5.05
C GLN A 66 -7.32 -6.61 -4.06
N PHE A 67 -7.60 -5.83 -3.01
CA PHE A 67 -8.65 -6.18 -2.07
C PHE A 67 -10.04 -5.94 -2.69
N TYR A 68 -10.28 -4.74 -3.21
CA TYR A 68 -11.55 -4.32 -3.81
C TYR A 68 -11.30 -3.39 -5.01
N ALA A 69 -12.33 -3.10 -5.81
CA ALA A 69 -12.25 -2.20 -6.95
C ALA A 69 -13.43 -1.22 -7.04
N VAL A 70 -13.15 0.08 -7.16
CA VAL A 70 -14.17 1.14 -7.28
C VAL A 70 -13.72 2.23 -8.27
N SER A 71 -14.52 2.49 -9.30
CA SER A 71 -14.24 3.50 -10.32
C SER A 71 -15.33 4.55 -10.37
N LYS A 72 -14.98 5.81 -10.61
CA LYS A 72 -15.97 6.88 -10.76
C LYS A 72 -15.72 7.65 -12.06
N PRO A 73 -16.69 7.71 -12.99
CA PRO A 73 -16.57 8.50 -14.20
C PRO A 73 -16.20 9.96 -13.92
N GLY A 74 -15.34 10.53 -14.77
CA GLY A 74 -14.87 11.91 -14.66
C GLY A 74 -13.76 12.14 -13.63
N THR A 75 -13.26 11.08 -12.98
CA THR A 75 -12.08 11.17 -12.08
C THR A 75 -10.80 10.81 -12.83
N ALA A 76 -9.64 11.22 -12.29
CA ALA A 76 -8.34 10.94 -12.91
C ALA A 76 -8.05 9.43 -13.05
N PHE A 77 -8.68 8.60 -12.23
CA PHE A 77 -8.55 7.13 -12.27
C PHE A 77 -9.11 6.49 -13.54
N GLU A 78 -10.00 7.18 -14.27
CA GLU A 78 -10.49 6.71 -15.57
C GLU A 78 -9.33 6.50 -16.56
N LYS A 79 -8.31 7.36 -16.52
CA LYS A 79 -7.11 7.22 -17.37
C LYS A 79 -6.36 5.91 -17.10
N VAL A 80 -6.31 5.47 -15.84
CA VAL A 80 -5.66 4.21 -15.45
C VAL A 80 -6.44 3.02 -16.01
N LEU A 81 -7.77 3.06 -15.91
CA LEU A 81 -8.65 2.05 -16.51
C LEU A 81 -8.58 2.02 -18.02
N ASP A 82 -8.48 3.17 -18.67
CA ASP A 82 -8.36 3.27 -20.12
C ASP A 82 -7.01 2.72 -20.61
N SER A 83 -5.91 3.02 -19.92
CA SER A 83 -4.59 2.42 -20.21
C SER A 83 -4.60 0.89 -20.02
N LEU A 84 -5.24 0.37 -18.96
CA LEU A 84 -5.39 -1.07 -18.77
C LEU A 84 -6.25 -1.72 -19.86
N THR A 85 -7.34 -1.05 -20.26
CA THR A 85 -8.21 -1.50 -21.35
C THR A 85 -7.45 -1.53 -22.68
N ALA A 86 -6.67 -0.49 -22.97
CA ALA A 86 -5.84 -0.41 -24.15
C ALA A 86 -4.76 -1.52 -24.16
N ALA A 87 -4.17 -1.87 -23.02
CA ALA A 87 -3.25 -3.00 -22.93
C ALA A 87 -3.91 -4.31 -23.34
N GLY A 88 -5.11 -4.57 -22.82
CA GLY A 88 -5.92 -5.72 -23.21
C GLY A 88 -6.23 -5.75 -24.72
N GLN A 89 -6.62 -4.60 -25.30
CA GLN A 89 -6.87 -4.45 -26.73
C GLN A 89 -5.61 -4.67 -27.60
N ARG A 90 -4.42 -4.35 -27.08
CA ARG A 90 -3.14 -4.63 -27.75
C ARG A 90 -2.74 -6.11 -27.71
N GLY A 91 -3.49 -6.96 -27.02
CA GLY A 91 -3.17 -8.39 -26.88
C GLY A 91 -2.37 -8.75 -25.63
N VAL A 92 -2.11 -7.79 -24.73
CA VAL A 92 -1.42 -8.07 -23.47
C VAL A 92 -2.32 -8.96 -22.62
N LYS A 93 -1.77 -10.07 -22.10
CA LYS A 93 -2.49 -10.94 -21.18
C LYS A 93 -2.63 -10.23 -19.83
N ILE A 94 -3.84 -10.14 -19.29
CA ILE A 94 -4.06 -9.50 -17.98
C ILE A 94 -4.63 -10.55 -17.03
N ARG A 95 -4.02 -10.70 -15.86
CA ARG A 95 -4.53 -11.54 -14.78
C ARG A 95 -4.82 -10.67 -13.57
N PHE A 96 -6.08 -10.63 -13.17
CA PHE A 96 -6.55 -9.83 -12.06
C PHE A 96 -7.06 -10.74 -10.96
N LEU A 97 -6.50 -10.61 -9.77
CA LEU A 97 -6.91 -11.34 -8.57
C LEU A 97 -7.55 -10.36 -7.58
N LEU A 98 -8.80 -10.65 -7.23
CA LEU A 98 -9.60 -9.85 -6.31
C LEU A 98 -10.04 -10.71 -5.13
N ASP A 99 -9.94 -10.19 -3.91
CA ASP A 99 -10.42 -10.93 -2.75
C ASP A 99 -11.95 -11.07 -2.74
N GLN A 100 -12.44 -12.26 -2.40
CA GLN A 100 -13.86 -12.56 -2.31
C GLN A 100 -14.60 -11.68 -1.28
N LYS A 101 -13.97 -11.34 -0.15
CA LYS A 101 -14.56 -10.46 0.87
C LYS A 101 -14.59 -9.00 0.40
N GLY A 102 -13.73 -8.61 -0.54
CA GLY A 102 -13.70 -7.25 -1.09
C GLY A 102 -14.74 -7.00 -2.19
N VAL A 103 -15.43 -8.04 -2.70
CA VAL A 103 -16.51 -7.88 -3.69
C VAL A 103 -17.62 -6.98 -3.16
N GLY A 104 -18.01 -7.12 -1.89
CA GLY A 104 -19.05 -6.29 -1.27
C GLY A 104 -18.63 -4.83 -1.03
N LEU A 105 -17.32 -4.54 -1.09
CA LEU A 105 -16.75 -3.19 -1.03
C LEU A 105 -16.50 -2.61 -2.43
N SER A 106 -16.63 -3.44 -3.47
CA SER A 106 -16.46 -3.06 -4.86
C SER A 106 -17.77 -2.59 -5.48
N GLU A 107 -17.68 -1.78 -6.52
CA GLU A 107 -18.86 -1.42 -7.31
C GLU A 107 -19.11 -2.47 -8.40
N ALA A 108 -20.35 -2.96 -8.50
CA ALA A 108 -20.70 -3.98 -9.50
C ALA A 108 -20.41 -3.53 -10.94
N ALA A 109 -20.61 -2.24 -11.23
CA ALA A 109 -20.28 -1.64 -12.52
C ALA A 109 -18.76 -1.65 -12.79
N THR A 110 -17.93 -1.37 -11.79
CA THR A 110 -16.46 -1.46 -11.91
C THR A 110 -16.01 -2.88 -12.18
N ILE A 111 -16.55 -3.87 -11.46
CA ILE A 111 -16.23 -5.29 -11.69
C ILE A 111 -16.66 -5.72 -13.10
N ALA A 112 -17.83 -5.30 -13.56
CA ALA A 112 -18.29 -5.57 -14.92
C ALA A 112 -17.37 -4.95 -15.97
N ARG A 113 -16.92 -3.71 -15.76
CA ARG A 113 -15.97 -3.04 -16.65
C ARG A 113 -14.61 -3.75 -16.69
N ILE A 114 -14.08 -4.17 -15.55
CA ILE A 114 -12.82 -4.95 -15.49
C ILE A 114 -12.97 -6.25 -16.28
N LYS A 115 -14.05 -7.00 -16.06
CA LYS A 115 -14.33 -8.26 -16.79
C LYS A 115 -14.49 -8.06 -18.31
N ALA A 116 -14.88 -6.87 -18.76
CA ALA A 116 -15.06 -6.56 -20.17
C ALA A 116 -13.75 -6.18 -20.89
N ILE A 117 -12.64 -6.01 -20.16
CA ILE A 117 -11.33 -5.73 -20.76
C ILE A 117 -10.87 -6.94 -21.58
N PRO A 118 -10.50 -6.78 -22.86
CA PRO A 118 -10.00 -7.88 -23.68
C PRO A 118 -8.75 -8.53 -23.07
N ASN A 119 -8.59 -9.85 -23.20
CA ASN A 119 -7.47 -10.62 -22.66
C ASN A 119 -7.28 -10.57 -21.13
N LEU A 120 -8.28 -10.08 -20.38
CA LEU A 120 -8.27 -10.08 -18.93
C LEU A 120 -8.99 -11.32 -18.36
N ASP A 121 -8.29 -12.08 -17.51
CA ASP A 121 -8.86 -13.11 -16.63
C ASP A 121 -8.99 -12.55 -15.20
N LEU A 122 -10.22 -12.35 -14.73
CA LEU A 122 -10.50 -11.93 -13.36
C LEU A 122 -10.87 -13.14 -12.52
N ARG A 123 -10.11 -13.39 -11.45
CA ARG A 123 -10.39 -14.44 -10.48
C ARG A 123 -10.69 -13.88 -9.10
N LEU A 124 -11.73 -14.44 -8.49
CA LEU A 124 -12.05 -14.20 -7.09
C LEU A 124 -11.34 -15.25 -6.25
N ILE A 125 -10.48 -14.79 -5.34
CA ILE A 125 -9.80 -15.64 -4.37
C ILE A 125 -10.47 -15.50 -3.00
N ASP A 126 -10.81 -16.62 -2.38
CA ASP A 126 -11.30 -16.64 -1.01
C ASP A 126 -10.13 -16.95 -0.08
N PHE A 127 -9.34 -15.93 0.26
CA PHE A 127 -8.14 -16.12 1.09
C PHE A 127 -8.48 -16.62 2.51
N ASN A 128 -9.72 -16.39 2.95
CA ASN A 128 -10.25 -16.95 4.19
C ASN A 128 -10.34 -18.48 4.13
N LYS A 129 -10.62 -19.10 2.98
CA LYS A 129 -10.50 -20.57 2.84
C LYS A 129 -9.07 -21.08 2.90
N ILE A 130 -8.08 -20.22 2.68
CA ILE A 130 -6.66 -20.56 2.72
C ILE A 130 -6.14 -20.48 4.16
N THR A 131 -6.44 -19.40 4.88
CA THR A 131 -5.84 -19.11 6.20
C THR A 131 -6.83 -19.11 7.37
N GLY A 132 -8.12 -19.32 7.12
CA GLY A 132 -9.18 -19.38 8.13
C GLY A 132 -9.76 -18.04 8.56
N ASN A 133 -9.09 -16.90 8.29
CA ASN A 133 -9.68 -15.57 8.45
C ASN A 133 -9.03 -14.46 7.61
N GLY A 134 -8.04 -14.77 6.76
CA GLY A 134 -7.33 -13.76 5.98
C GLY A 134 -8.12 -13.19 4.81
N ILE A 135 -7.49 -12.22 4.15
CA ILE A 135 -7.88 -11.61 2.88
C ILE A 135 -6.63 -11.37 2.02
N VAL A 136 -6.80 -11.15 0.72
CA VAL A 136 -5.81 -10.43 -0.07
C VAL A 136 -5.92 -8.96 0.25
N HIS A 137 -5.08 -8.50 1.18
CA HIS A 137 -4.98 -7.10 1.55
C HIS A 137 -3.88 -6.38 0.76
N ALA A 138 -2.96 -7.09 0.13
CA ALA A 138 -1.91 -6.48 -0.68
C ALA A 138 -2.50 -5.69 -1.87
N LYS A 139 -1.80 -4.62 -2.25
CA LYS A 139 -2.06 -3.85 -3.46
C LYS A 139 -0.77 -3.81 -4.25
N TYR A 140 -0.71 -4.67 -5.27
CA TYR A 140 0.44 -4.74 -6.12
C TYR A 140 0.06 -5.13 -7.54
N LEU A 141 0.98 -4.85 -8.45
CA LEU A 141 0.95 -5.30 -9.83
C LEU A 141 2.35 -5.58 -10.31
N ALA A 142 2.48 -6.40 -11.35
CA ALA A 142 3.72 -6.58 -12.09
C ALA A 142 3.44 -6.57 -13.60
N VAL A 143 4.39 -6.05 -14.37
CA VAL A 143 4.31 -5.90 -15.83
C VAL A 143 5.51 -6.58 -16.45
N ASP A 144 5.24 -7.51 -17.37
CA ASP A 144 6.20 -8.24 -18.21
C ASP A 144 7.31 -9.00 -17.47
N GLY A 145 7.21 -9.14 -16.14
CA GLY A 145 8.28 -9.65 -15.29
C GLY A 145 9.47 -8.69 -15.15
N GLU A 146 9.31 -7.43 -15.54
CA GLU A 146 10.38 -6.42 -15.60
C GLU A 146 10.17 -5.26 -14.62
N VAL A 147 8.91 -4.92 -14.33
CA VAL A 147 8.56 -3.85 -13.39
C VAL A 147 7.43 -4.29 -12.47
N ALA A 148 7.53 -3.96 -11.19
CA ALA A 148 6.45 -4.15 -10.22
C ALA A 148 6.04 -2.83 -9.58
N TYR A 149 4.85 -2.79 -8.99
CA TYR A 149 4.43 -1.72 -8.10
C TYR A 149 3.84 -2.32 -6.84
N ILE A 150 4.24 -1.82 -5.67
CA ILE A 150 3.69 -2.18 -4.37
C ILE A 150 3.37 -0.89 -3.62
N GLY A 151 2.19 -0.79 -3.02
CA GLY A 151 1.85 0.38 -2.23
C GLY A 151 0.54 0.25 -1.47
N SER A 152 0.06 1.38 -0.97
CA SER A 152 -1.19 1.45 -0.22
C SER A 152 -2.41 1.79 -1.09
N GLN A 153 -2.21 2.24 -2.33
CA GLN A 153 -3.29 2.56 -3.28
C GLN A 153 -4.12 1.32 -3.65
N ASN A 154 -5.41 1.36 -3.32
CA ASN A 154 -6.39 0.42 -3.86
C ASN A 154 -6.67 0.73 -5.34
N PHE A 155 -7.29 -0.23 -6.05
CA PHE A 155 -7.90 -0.01 -7.36
C PHE A 155 -9.18 0.85 -7.21
N ASP A 156 -9.00 2.09 -6.77
CA ASP A 156 -10.05 2.96 -6.26
C ASP A 156 -9.75 4.41 -6.63
N TRP A 157 -10.69 5.09 -7.29
CA TRP A 157 -10.54 6.50 -7.65
C TRP A 157 -10.14 7.41 -6.47
N ARG A 158 -10.62 7.11 -5.25
CA ARG A 158 -10.29 7.86 -4.02
C ARG A 158 -8.81 7.74 -3.67
N SER A 159 -8.19 6.59 -3.93
CA SER A 159 -6.76 6.34 -3.65
C SER A 159 -5.84 7.18 -4.54
N PHE A 160 -6.36 7.72 -5.64
CA PHE A 160 -5.60 8.51 -6.63
C PHE A 160 -5.87 10.01 -6.50
N GLU A 161 -6.72 10.45 -5.56
CA GLU A 161 -7.11 11.86 -5.46
C GLU A 161 -7.40 12.36 -4.03
N HIS A 162 -7.94 11.53 -3.14
CA HIS A 162 -8.50 11.98 -1.86
C HIS A 162 -7.94 11.30 -0.62
N ILE A 163 -7.08 10.30 -0.80
CA ILE A 163 -6.47 9.52 0.28
C ILE A 163 -4.97 9.71 0.20
N HIS A 164 -4.33 9.90 1.35
CA HIS A 164 -2.88 10.03 1.40
C HIS A 164 -2.28 8.63 1.32
N GLU A 165 -1.65 8.33 0.18
CA GLU A 165 -1.17 6.99 -0.17
C GLU A 165 0.32 7.03 -0.56
N THR A 166 1.03 5.92 -0.37
CA THR A 166 2.44 5.78 -0.77
C THR A 166 2.64 4.43 -1.44
N GLY A 167 3.42 4.41 -2.51
CA GLY A 167 3.87 3.19 -3.16
C GLY A 167 5.24 3.33 -3.79
N LEU A 168 5.75 2.21 -4.27
CA LEU A 168 7.02 2.10 -4.96
C LEU A 168 6.78 1.43 -6.31
N LYS A 169 7.28 2.06 -7.37
CA LYS A 169 7.57 1.35 -8.62
C LYS A 169 8.97 0.76 -8.51
N ILE A 170 9.10 -0.49 -8.91
CA ILE A 170 10.24 -1.36 -8.62
C ILE A 170 10.75 -1.94 -9.94
N THR A 171 12.03 -1.72 -10.23
CA THR A 171 12.73 -2.28 -11.40
C THR A 171 13.90 -3.18 -11.01
N GLU A 172 14.10 -3.42 -9.71
CA GLU A 172 15.09 -4.38 -9.22
C GLU A 172 14.66 -5.82 -9.60
N PRO A 173 15.41 -6.53 -10.47
CA PRO A 173 14.93 -7.76 -11.09
C PRO A 173 14.60 -8.88 -10.10
N ALA A 174 15.37 -9.04 -9.03
CA ALA A 174 15.12 -10.10 -8.05
C ALA A 174 13.78 -9.87 -7.34
N MET A 175 13.49 -8.64 -6.93
CA MET A 175 12.25 -8.28 -6.27
C MET A 175 11.05 -8.35 -7.21
N VAL A 176 11.19 -7.91 -8.47
CA VAL A 176 10.12 -8.07 -9.47
C VAL A 176 9.77 -9.54 -9.67
N SER A 177 10.78 -10.42 -9.78
CA SER A 177 10.58 -11.87 -9.87
C SER A 177 9.89 -12.44 -8.64
N GLN A 178 10.23 -11.97 -7.44
CA GLN A 178 9.58 -12.38 -6.19
C GLN A 178 8.11 -11.95 -6.14
N VAL A 179 7.78 -10.73 -6.57
CA VAL A 179 6.39 -10.25 -6.66
C VAL A 179 5.58 -11.11 -7.63
N GLN A 180 6.15 -11.42 -8.80
CA GLN A 180 5.53 -12.33 -9.76
C GLN A 180 5.32 -13.72 -9.15
N ALA A 181 6.29 -14.26 -8.41
CA ALA A 181 6.19 -15.57 -7.77
C ALA A 181 5.10 -15.60 -6.68
N ILE A 182 4.92 -14.51 -5.92
CA ILE A 182 3.80 -14.38 -4.97
C ILE A 182 2.47 -14.41 -5.73
N PHE A 183 2.37 -13.68 -6.84
CA PHE A 183 1.17 -13.71 -7.68
C PHE A 183 0.87 -15.11 -8.21
N GLU A 184 1.86 -15.83 -8.74
CA GLU A 184 1.66 -17.20 -9.24
C GLU A 184 1.18 -18.14 -8.14
N GLN A 185 1.76 -18.04 -6.94
CA GLN A 185 1.35 -18.84 -5.79
C GLN A 185 -0.12 -18.59 -5.42
N ASP A 186 -0.52 -17.32 -5.33
CA ASP A 186 -1.90 -16.95 -4.99
C ASP A 186 -2.87 -17.32 -6.14
N TRP A 187 -2.44 -17.20 -7.40
CA TRP A 187 -3.21 -17.58 -8.59
C TRP A 187 -3.47 -19.09 -8.67
N GLN A 188 -2.46 -19.90 -8.35
CA GLN A 188 -2.57 -21.35 -8.25
C GLN A 188 -3.41 -21.77 -7.05
N ALA A 189 -3.23 -21.12 -5.89
CA ALA A 189 -4.04 -21.35 -4.70
C ALA A 189 -5.52 -21.08 -4.97
N GLN A 190 -5.84 -20.01 -5.69
CA GLN A 190 -7.20 -19.73 -6.14
C GLN A 190 -7.75 -20.88 -7.01
N ALA A 191 -6.97 -21.37 -7.98
CA ALA A 191 -7.40 -22.45 -8.86
C ALA A 191 -7.72 -23.74 -8.06
N LEU A 192 -6.83 -24.13 -7.14
CA LEU A 192 -6.99 -25.30 -6.28
C LEU A 192 -8.21 -25.18 -5.36
N THR A 193 -8.34 -24.04 -4.67
CA THR A 193 -9.44 -23.82 -3.71
C THR A 193 -10.80 -23.72 -4.40
N SER A 194 -10.86 -23.25 -5.65
CA SER A 194 -12.09 -23.27 -6.44
C SER A 194 -12.59 -24.68 -6.75
N GLN A 195 -11.69 -25.67 -6.75
CA GLN A 195 -11.97 -27.09 -6.97
C GLN A 195 -12.11 -27.88 -5.64
N GLY A 196 -12.17 -27.20 -4.50
CA GLY A 196 -12.25 -27.84 -3.18
C GLY A 196 -10.93 -28.43 -2.68
N SER A 197 -9.81 -28.21 -3.37
CA SER A 197 -8.47 -28.61 -2.93
C SER A 197 -7.86 -27.56 -2.00
N ARG A 198 -6.86 -27.96 -1.20
CA ARG A 198 -6.10 -27.02 -0.35
C ARG A 198 -5.02 -26.32 -1.16
N ALA A 199 -4.75 -25.06 -0.83
CA ALA A 199 -3.61 -24.33 -1.37
C ALA A 199 -2.29 -25.01 -0.97
N THR A 200 -1.32 -25.01 -1.87
CA THR A 200 0.02 -25.56 -1.62
C THR A 200 0.73 -24.75 -0.55
N VAL A 201 1.09 -25.38 0.57
CA VAL A 201 1.94 -24.78 1.59
C VAL A 201 3.39 -24.88 1.13
N LEU A 202 4.09 -23.74 1.07
CA LEU A 202 5.48 -23.66 0.65
C LEU A 202 6.45 -23.77 1.83
N ASN A 203 6.09 -23.17 2.97
CA ASN A 203 6.94 -23.12 4.16
C ASN A 203 6.25 -23.74 5.38
N SER A 204 6.86 -24.77 5.95
CA SER A 204 6.42 -25.37 7.22
C SER A 204 7.12 -24.78 8.45
N LYS A 205 8.18 -24.00 8.22
CA LYS A 205 8.94 -23.25 9.24
C LYS A 205 9.04 -21.79 8.81
N VAL A 206 9.23 -20.88 9.77
CA VAL A 206 9.46 -19.47 9.47
C VAL A 206 10.72 -19.32 8.62
N VAL A 207 10.59 -18.59 7.51
CA VAL A 207 11.71 -18.22 6.64
C VAL A 207 12.06 -16.75 6.90
N PRO A 208 13.21 -16.44 7.52
CA PRO A 208 13.61 -15.06 7.72
C PRO A 208 14.05 -14.43 6.39
N ALA A 209 13.94 -13.11 6.29
CA ALA A 209 14.59 -12.38 5.21
C ALA A 209 16.11 -12.45 5.31
N ASN A 210 16.79 -12.23 4.19
CA ASN A 210 18.22 -12.00 4.17
C ASN A 210 18.52 -10.55 4.57
N TYR A 211 18.64 -10.29 5.87
CA TYR A 211 18.86 -8.94 6.41
C TYR A 211 20.18 -8.27 6.00
N ALA A 212 21.10 -9.02 5.36
CA ALA A 212 22.34 -8.48 4.79
C ALA A 212 22.14 -7.80 3.43
N GLN A 213 21.00 -8.01 2.77
CA GLN A 213 20.68 -7.33 1.52
C GLN A 213 20.31 -5.86 1.76
N ASN A 214 20.68 -5.00 0.82
CA ASN A 214 20.32 -3.58 0.84
C ASN A 214 18.84 -3.36 0.49
N ALA A 215 18.24 -4.27 -0.28
CA ALA A 215 16.82 -4.27 -0.60
C ALA A 215 16.30 -5.72 -0.52
N PHE A 216 15.17 -5.93 0.15
CA PHE A 216 14.54 -7.24 0.23
C PHE A 216 13.03 -7.13 0.43
N LEU A 217 12.31 -8.19 0.04
CA LEU A 217 10.86 -8.29 0.14
C LEU A 217 10.47 -9.15 1.34
N LEU A 218 9.51 -8.65 2.11
CA LEU A 218 8.74 -9.44 3.07
C LEU A 218 7.33 -9.65 2.52
N ALA A 219 6.72 -10.77 2.90
CA ALA A 219 5.30 -11.00 2.67
C ALA A 219 4.68 -11.83 3.80
N SER A 220 3.35 -11.81 3.86
CA SER A 220 2.57 -12.63 4.79
C SER A 220 1.48 -13.42 4.06
N PRO A 221 1.04 -14.56 4.62
CA PRO A 221 1.67 -15.25 5.73
C PRO A 221 2.82 -16.16 5.25
N ASN A 222 3.81 -16.41 6.12
CA ASN A 222 5.00 -17.23 5.82
C ASN A 222 4.70 -18.51 5.04
N ALA A 223 3.63 -19.23 5.40
CA ALA A 223 3.26 -20.52 4.81
C ALA A 223 3.14 -20.51 3.28
N TYR A 224 2.83 -19.35 2.68
CA TYR A 224 2.62 -19.19 1.24
C TYR A 224 3.60 -18.20 0.60
N ASN A 225 4.73 -17.92 1.23
CA ASN A 225 5.78 -17.10 0.64
C ASN A 225 6.68 -17.94 -0.26
N PRO A 226 6.95 -17.51 -1.50
CA PRO A 226 7.89 -18.20 -2.37
C PRO A 226 9.34 -18.04 -1.88
N ALA A 227 10.25 -18.82 -2.45
CA ALA A 227 11.67 -18.77 -2.11
C ALA A 227 12.24 -17.34 -2.28
N GLY A 228 13.07 -16.92 -1.33
CA GLY A 228 13.69 -15.59 -1.32
C GLY A 228 12.84 -14.48 -0.69
N VAL A 229 11.58 -14.75 -0.34
CA VAL A 229 10.70 -13.79 0.35
C VAL A 229 10.65 -14.11 1.85
N GLY A 230 11.03 -13.14 2.68
CA GLY A 230 11.01 -13.29 4.14
C GLY A 230 9.60 -13.14 4.71
N ASP A 231 9.39 -13.70 5.90
CA ASP A 231 8.14 -13.54 6.64
C ASP A 231 8.01 -12.14 7.28
N SER A 232 6.88 -11.49 7.05
CA SER A 232 6.61 -10.14 7.59
C SER A 232 6.38 -10.13 9.09
N GLU A 233 5.74 -11.17 9.64
CA GLU A 233 5.40 -11.27 11.06
C GLU A 233 6.66 -11.27 11.95
N THR A 234 7.70 -11.96 11.51
CA THR A 234 9.02 -11.95 12.17
C THR A 234 9.95 -10.86 11.66
N GLY A 235 9.81 -10.46 10.39
CA GLY A 235 10.63 -9.43 9.75
C GLY A 235 10.48 -8.06 10.38
N LEU A 236 9.25 -7.58 10.59
CA LEU A 236 9.02 -6.24 11.14
C LEU A 236 9.61 -6.07 12.57
N PRO A 237 9.39 -7.00 13.53
CA PRO A 237 10.07 -6.96 14.82
C PRO A 237 11.60 -6.96 14.71
N ALA A 238 12.17 -7.75 13.80
CA ALA A 238 13.63 -7.80 13.59
C ALA A 238 14.20 -6.47 13.06
N LEU A 239 13.42 -5.71 12.29
CA LEU A 239 13.80 -4.36 11.86
C LEU A 239 13.73 -3.37 13.02
N LEU A 240 12.63 -3.38 13.79
CA LEU A 240 12.47 -2.51 14.97
C LEU A 240 13.54 -2.78 16.04
N ALA A 241 14.04 -4.01 16.14
CA ALA A 241 15.15 -4.38 17.02
C ALA A 241 16.48 -3.70 16.64
N GLN A 242 16.66 -3.29 15.37
CA GLN A 242 17.88 -2.63 14.89
C GLN A 242 17.89 -1.12 15.17
N ALA A 243 16.73 -0.51 15.44
CA ALA A 243 16.61 0.92 15.67
C ALA A 243 17.45 1.38 16.87
N GLN A 244 18.17 2.50 16.68
CA GLN A 244 19.09 3.07 17.66
C GLN A 244 18.63 4.43 18.22
N SER A 245 17.97 5.25 17.40
CA SER A 245 17.67 6.65 17.75
C SER A 245 16.22 7.06 17.53
N GLU A 246 15.65 6.82 16.35
CA GLU A 246 14.28 7.23 16.02
C GLU A 246 13.62 6.26 15.03
N VAL A 247 12.35 5.96 15.27
CA VAL A 247 11.47 5.28 14.33
C VAL A 247 10.26 6.17 14.05
N ARG A 248 10.02 6.46 12.78
CA ARG A 248 8.86 7.22 12.29
C ARG A 248 7.91 6.25 11.60
N ILE A 249 6.65 6.23 12.00
CA ILE A 249 5.66 5.25 11.56
C ILE A 249 4.39 5.98 11.14
N GLN A 250 3.91 5.72 9.94
CA GLN A 250 2.62 6.22 9.45
C GLN A 250 1.76 5.07 8.99
N LEU A 251 0.53 4.99 9.51
CA LEU A 251 -0.42 3.90 9.27
C LEU A 251 -1.85 4.44 9.11
N LEU A 252 -2.71 3.66 8.47
CA LEU A 252 -4.16 3.83 8.67
C LEU A 252 -4.51 3.38 10.10
N ASP A 253 -4.18 2.13 10.41
CA ASP A 253 -4.54 1.48 11.67
C ASP A 253 -3.32 0.85 12.37
N TYR A 254 -3.25 1.07 13.68
CA TYR A 254 -2.43 0.35 14.64
C TYR A 254 -3.31 -0.22 15.74
N ALA A 255 -3.20 -1.51 16.04
CA ALA A 255 -3.80 -2.13 17.22
C ALA A 255 -3.16 -3.48 17.52
N PRO A 256 -2.78 -3.79 18.77
CA PRO A 256 -2.32 -5.13 19.17
C PRO A 256 -3.49 -6.11 19.30
N LEU A 257 -4.32 -6.19 18.26
CA LEU A 257 -5.56 -6.95 18.24
C LEU A 257 -5.68 -7.67 16.91
N SER A 258 -5.99 -8.96 16.94
CA SER A 258 -6.33 -9.73 15.75
C SER A 258 -7.84 -9.74 15.50
N TYR A 259 -8.27 -10.29 14.36
CA TYR A 259 -9.66 -10.60 14.06
C TYR A 259 -9.94 -12.05 14.45
N GLY A 260 -10.75 -12.25 15.49
CA GLY A 260 -11.15 -13.58 15.95
C GLY A 260 -12.55 -13.99 15.50
N PRO A 261 -12.93 -15.27 15.75
CA PRO A 261 -14.28 -15.76 15.52
C PRO A 261 -15.33 -14.91 16.23
N ASN A 262 -16.57 -14.89 15.71
CA ASN A 262 -17.70 -14.18 16.31
C ASN A 262 -17.44 -12.70 16.61
N ARG A 263 -16.66 -12.02 15.75
CA ARG A 263 -16.29 -10.60 15.88
C ARG A 263 -15.47 -10.29 17.14
N THR A 264 -14.85 -11.29 17.76
CA THR A 264 -13.91 -11.08 18.87
C THR A 264 -12.63 -10.39 18.38
N ARG A 265 -11.94 -9.70 19.29
CA ARG A 265 -10.66 -9.02 19.03
C ARG A 265 -9.61 -9.53 20.02
N PRO A 266 -9.05 -10.74 19.83
CA PRO A 266 -8.03 -11.27 20.74
C PRO A 266 -6.74 -10.44 20.66
N TYR A 267 -6.01 -10.38 21.77
CA TYR A 267 -4.75 -9.65 21.86
C TYR A 267 -3.68 -10.29 20.96
N TYR A 268 -2.98 -9.46 20.19
CA TYR A 268 -1.91 -9.84 19.27
C TYR A 268 -0.68 -9.00 19.58
N ALA A 269 0.26 -9.58 20.32
CA ALA A 269 1.33 -8.84 20.97
C ALA A 269 2.53 -8.53 20.06
N VAL A 270 2.70 -9.24 18.94
CA VAL A 270 3.98 -9.36 18.21
C VAL A 270 4.58 -7.99 17.88
N ILE A 271 3.81 -7.14 17.20
CA ILE A 271 4.29 -5.81 16.76
C ILE A 271 4.33 -4.81 17.91
N ASP A 272 3.36 -4.83 18.82
CA ASP A 272 3.30 -3.91 19.96
C ASP A 272 4.43 -4.15 20.97
N ASN A 273 4.80 -5.40 21.19
CA ASN A 273 5.99 -5.76 21.96
C ASN A 273 7.26 -5.20 21.31
N ALA A 274 7.39 -5.30 19.98
CA ALA A 274 8.56 -4.77 19.27
C ALA A 274 8.67 -3.24 19.36
N VAL A 275 7.54 -2.53 19.20
CA VAL A 275 7.47 -1.06 19.35
C VAL A 275 7.82 -0.65 20.78
N ARG A 276 7.20 -1.26 21.79
CA ARG A 276 7.48 -0.98 23.21
C ARG A 276 8.92 -1.31 23.58
N ALA A 277 9.46 -2.42 23.09
CA ALA A 277 10.85 -2.80 23.31
C ALA A 277 11.83 -1.77 22.70
N ALA A 278 11.54 -1.24 21.50
CA ALA A 278 12.34 -0.16 20.93
C ALA A 278 12.30 1.10 21.80
N ALA A 279 11.11 1.53 22.23
CA ALA A 279 10.94 2.67 23.11
C ALA A 279 11.68 2.51 24.46
N GLN A 280 11.63 1.31 25.05
CA GLN A 280 12.33 0.98 26.29
C GLN A 280 13.85 1.04 26.15
N ARG A 281 14.40 0.74 24.95
CA ARG A 281 15.83 0.90 24.67
C ARG A 281 16.28 2.36 24.52
N GLY A 282 15.35 3.32 24.62
CA GLY A 282 15.63 4.76 24.44
C GLY A 282 15.36 5.28 23.03
N VAL A 283 14.88 4.43 22.11
CA VAL A 283 14.56 4.85 20.74
C VAL A 283 13.29 5.72 20.76
N LYS A 284 13.34 6.87 20.09
CA LYS A 284 12.18 7.73 19.93
C LYS A 284 11.20 7.13 18.92
N ILE A 285 9.97 6.88 19.32
CA ILE A 285 8.90 6.40 18.44
C ILE A 285 7.97 7.57 18.11
N LYS A 286 7.88 7.95 16.84
CA LYS A 286 6.88 8.89 16.32
C LYS A 286 5.87 8.11 15.48
N LEU A 287 4.70 7.81 16.05
CA LEU A 287 3.63 7.09 15.38
C LEU A 287 2.50 8.03 15.01
N MET A 288 2.10 8.08 13.74
CA MET A 288 0.85 8.70 13.34
C MET A 288 -0.13 7.69 12.76
N VAL A 289 -1.40 7.85 13.12
CA VAL A 289 -2.50 7.01 12.64
C VAL A 289 -3.66 7.87 12.14
N SER A 290 -4.50 7.30 11.27
CA SER A 290 -5.70 7.98 10.82
C SER A 290 -6.68 8.22 11.97
N ALA A 291 -7.47 9.29 11.89
CA ALA A 291 -8.64 9.48 12.75
C ALA A 291 -9.62 8.31 12.71
N TRP A 292 -9.58 7.46 11.68
CA TRP A 292 -10.35 6.22 11.65
C TRP A 292 -9.93 5.18 12.69
N ASN A 293 -8.68 5.25 13.16
CA ASN A 293 -8.14 4.34 14.17
C ASN A 293 -8.54 4.74 15.60
N THR A 294 -9.32 5.81 15.76
CA THR A 294 -9.89 6.21 17.07
C THR A 294 -11.16 5.43 17.44
N GLU A 295 -11.60 4.50 16.59
CA GLU A 295 -12.72 3.61 16.90
C GLU A 295 -12.35 2.62 18.02
N ALA A 296 -13.30 2.38 18.94
CA ALA A 296 -13.12 1.36 19.97
C ALA A 296 -13.10 -0.05 19.36
N PRO A 297 -12.28 -0.98 19.87
CA PRO A 297 -11.43 -0.85 21.06
C PRO A 297 -10.01 -0.33 20.78
N ALA A 298 -9.63 -0.06 19.53
CA ALA A 298 -8.24 0.27 19.16
C ALA A 298 -7.71 1.53 19.87
N ILE A 299 -8.55 2.55 20.03
CA ILE A 299 -8.19 3.79 20.73
C ILE A 299 -7.66 3.57 22.16
N ALA A 300 -8.12 2.54 22.88
CA ALA A 300 -7.63 2.24 24.22
C ALA A 300 -6.15 1.82 24.20
N TYR A 301 -5.74 1.08 23.16
CA TYR A 301 -4.36 0.64 22.98
C TYR A 301 -3.44 1.76 22.52
N LEU A 302 -3.92 2.66 21.65
CA LEU A 302 -3.18 3.88 21.29
C LEU A 302 -2.92 4.74 22.52
N LYS A 303 -3.94 4.97 23.37
CA LYS A 303 -3.77 5.71 24.62
C LYS A 303 -2.80 5.04 25.58
N SER A 304 -2.87 3.71 25.72
CA SER A 304 -1.91 2.95 26.52
C SER A 304 -0.48 3.09 26.00
N LEU A 305 -0.29 3.02 24.69
CA LEU A 305 1.02 3.14 24.06
C LEU A 305 1.59 4.57 24.21
N ALA A 306 0.74 5.60 24.15
CA ALA A 306 1.13 7.00 24.34
C ALA A 306 1.66 7.31 25.75
N LEU A 307 1.42 6.44 26.73
CA LEU A 307 1.97 6.56 28.09
C LEU A 307 3.36 5.93 28.24
N VAL A 308 3.85 5.23 27.22
CA VAL A 308 5.19 4.64 27.24
C VAL A 308 6.24 5.74 27.00
N PRO A 309 7.29 5.83 27.82
CA PRO A 309 8.38 6.78 27.58
C PRO A 309 8.96 6.65 26.16
N ASN A 310 9.37 7.77 25.58
CA ASN A 310 9.89 7.88 24.21
C ASN A 310 8.87 7.61 23.10
N VAL A 311 7.58 7.43 23.40
CA VAL A 311 6.53 7.30 22.39
C VAL A 311 5.72 8.58 22.26
N GLU A 312 5.64 9.11 21.04
CA GLU A 312 4.74 10.20 20.65
C GLU A 312 3.74 9.67 19.62
N ILE A 313 2.46 9.92 19.84
CA ILE A 313 1.39 9.54 18.91
C ILE A 313 0.62 10.76 18.43
N ARG A 314 0.39 10.85 17.12
CA ARG A 314 -0.53 11.84 16.53
C ARG A 314 -1.68 11.17 15.77
N ILE A 315 -2.87 11.75 15.92
CA ILE A 315 -4.06 11.40 15.17
C ILE A 315 -4.19 12.37 13.99
N VAL A 316 -4.27 11.83 12.77
CA VAL A 316 -4.37 12.63 11.55
C VAL A 316 -5.79 12.67 11.03
N THR A 317 -6.34 13.87 10.90
CA THR A 317 -7.67 14.12 10.33
C THR A 317 -7.51 14.93 9.05
N ILE A 318 -7.81 14.32 7.90
CA ILE A 318 -7.90 15.06 6.65
C ILE A 318 -9.30 15.71 6.59
N PRO A 319 -9.41 17.03 6.36
CA PRO A 319 -10.70 17.73 6.35
C PRO A 319 -11.63 17.19 5.27
N MET A 320 -12.94 17.36 5.42
CA MET A 320 -13.90 17.09 4.36
C MET A 320 -13.56 17.90 3.09
N ALA A 321 -13.81 17.33 1.91
CA ALA A 321 -13.63 18.05 0.64
C ALA A 321 -14.69 19.17 0.50
N SER A 322 -14.40 20.20 -0.29
CA SER A 322 -15.34 21.29 -0.56
C SER A 322 -16.59 20.82 -1.31
N THR A 323 -16.50 19.68 -2.01
CA THR A 323 -17.63 19.01 -2.67
C THR A 323 -18.50 18.19 -1.70
N GLY A 324 -18.13 18.10 -0.42
CA GLY A 324 -18.88 17.44 0.63
C GLY A 324 -18.25 16.13 1.11
N PHE A 325 -19.06 15.31 1.79
CA PHE A 325 -18.62 14.03 2.35
C PHE A 325 -18.39 13.01 1.24
N ILE A 326 -17.20 12.42 1.22
CA ILE A 326 -16.83 11.35 0.30
C ILE A 326 -16.67 10.05 1.11
N PRO A 327 -17.57 9.06 0.94
CA PRO A 327 -17.49 7.79 1.65
C PRO A 327 -16.14 7.11 1.43
N PHE A 328 -15.59 6.63 2.53
CA PHE A 328 -14.33 5.90 2.63
C PHE A 328 -13.09 6.65 2.09
N ALA A 329 -13.09 7.99 2.15
CA ALA A 329 -11.97 8.82 1.74
C ALA A 329 -11.51 9.76 2.87
N ARG A 330 -10.63 10.72 2.54
CA ARG A 330 -10.15 11.77 3.45
C ARG A 330 -9.48 11.18 4.70
N VAL A 331 -8.49 10.33 4.47
CA VAL A 331 -7.67 9.69 5.51
C VAL A 331 -6.22 9.59 5.08
N ILE A 332 -5.34 9.39 6.06
CA ILE A 332 -4.03 8.79 5.78
C ILE A 332 -4.17 7.28 5.65
N HIS A 333 -3.58 6.73 4.59
CA HIS A 333 -3.63 5.30 4.29
C HIS A 333 -2.28 4.73 3.86
N SER A 334 -1.24 5.56 3.71
CA SER A 334 0.16 5.12 3.66
C SER A 334 0.49 4.17 4.82
N LYS A 335 1.23 3.10 4.52
CA LYS A 335 1.88 2.25 5.52
C LYS A 335 3.37 2.32 5.29
N THR A 336 4.02 3.19 6.06
CA THR A 336 5.44 3.49 5.90
C THR A 336 6.13 3.56 7.25
N MET A 337 7.41 3.22 7.25
CA MET A 337 8.28 3.41 8.40
C MET A 337 9.67 3.84 7.94
N SER A 338 10.28 4.75 8.68
CA SER A 338 11.71 5.09 8.56
C SER A 338 12.41 4.85 9.89
N ILE A 339 13.56 4.17 9.86
CA ILE A 339 14.40 3.90 11.03
C ILE A 339 15.72 4.64 10.87
N ASP A 340 16.04 5.51 11.83
CA ASP A 340 17.29 6.26 11.97
C ASP A 340 17.72 7.06 10.73
N GLY A 341 16.77 7.34 9.82
CA GLY A 341 17.06 7.96 8.51
C GLY A 341 17.90 7.09 7.57
N LYS A 342 17.99 5.78 7.82
CA LYS A 342 18.84 4.83 7.08
C LYS A 342 18.09 3.65 6.47
N LEU A 343 16.96 3.27 7.05
CA LEU A 343 16.12 2.20 6.55
C LEU A 343 14.72 2.71 6.28
N ALA A 344 14.23 2.48 5.07
CA ALA A 344 12.85 2.68 4.67
C ALA A 344 12.10 1.34 4.63
N TRP A 345 10.85 1.37 5.04
CA TRP A 345 9.88 0.29 4.90
C TRP A 345 8.62 0.88 4.26
N VAL A 346 8.19 0.32 3.14
CA VAL A 346 6.95 0.70 2.44
C VAL A 346 6.15 -0.57 2.23
N GLY A 347 4.93 -0.62 2.73
CA GLY A 347 4.16 -1.86 2.73
C GLY A 347 2.67 -1.68 2.51
N THR A 348 1.98 -2.82 2.56
CA THR A 348 0.52 -2.88 2.42
C THR A 348 -0.19 -3.13 3.76
N SER A 349 0.53 -3.57 4.79
CA SER A 349 0.00 -4.00 6.08
C SER A 349 -0.31 -2.85 7.05
N ASN A 350 -1.54 -2.84 7.59
CA ASN A 350 -1.81 -2.15 8.85
C ASN A 350 -1.15 -2.93 10.00
N TRP A 351 -0.77 -2.26 11.10
CA TRP A 351 -0.09 -2.91 12.21
C TRP A 351 -1.09 -3.47 13.22
N ALA A 352 -1.72 -4.57 12.82
CA ALA A 352 -2.65 -5.35 13.62
C ALA A 352 -2.58 -6.84 13.29
N GLY A 353 -3.05 -7.68 14.21
CA GLY A 353 -3.18 -9.11 13.95
C GLY A 353 -4.16 -9.38 12.80
N GLY A 354 -3.90 -10.44 12.04
CA GLY A 354 -4.58 -10.76 10.79
C GLY A 354 -3.86 -10.23 9.55
N TYR A 355 -3.06 -9.16 9.63
CA TYR A 355 -2.33 -8.61 8.48
C TYR A 355 -0.99 -9.32 8.22
N PHE A 356 -0.27 -9.67 9.28
CA PHE A 356 1.07 -10.25 9.21
C PHE A 356 1.07 -11.80 9.24
N ASP A 357 -0.01 -12.41 9.71
CA ASP A 357 -0.12 -13.84 10.04
C ASP A 357 -1.22 -14.58 9.24
N LEU A 358 -2.23 -13.87 8.75
CA LEU A 358 -3.38 -14.49 8.06
C LEU A 358 -3.67 -13.93 6.67
N SER A 359 -3.38 -12.67 6.39
CA SER A 359 -3.71 -12.01 5.12
C SER A 359 -2.51 -11.96 4.20
N ARG A 360 -2.76 -11.89 2.88
CA ARG A 360 -1.70 -11.55 1.94
C ARG A 360 -1.35 -10.07 2.05
N ASN A 361 -0.11 -9.78 2.46
CA ASN A 361 0.51 -8.46 2.39
C ASN A 361 1.95 -8.54 1.90
N LEU A 362 2.48 -7.42 1.41
CA LEU A 362 3.86 -7.27 0.94
C LEU A 362 4.49 -6.02 1.57
N GLU A 363 5.79 -6.10 1.84
CA GLU A 363 6.58 -5.00 2.40
C GLU A 363 7.96 -4.94 1.76
N VAL A 364 8.29 -3.78 1.21
CA VAL A 364 9.60 -3.50 0.64
C VAL A 364 10.47 -2.85 1.71
N VAL A 365 11.64 -3.43 1.96
CA VAL A 365 12.62 -2.92 2.91
C VAL A 365 13.85 -2.46 2.16
N LEU A 366 14.28 -1.22 2.41
CA LEU A 366 15.39 -0.56 1.73
C LEU A 366 16.35 0.04 2.76
N ARG A 367 17.58 -0.49 2.83
CA ARG A 367 18.71 0.12 3.54
C ARG A 367 19.34 1.17 2.63
N ASN A 368 18.70 2.31 2.54
CA ASN A 368 19.11 3.41 1.68
C ASN A 368 18.78 4.74 2.34
N ASP A 369 19.81 5.52 2.64
CA ASP A 369 19.68 6.79 3.36
C ASP A 369 18.78 7.78 2.62
N ALA A 370 18.89 7.90 1.29
CA ALA A 370 18.09 8.85 0.52
C ALA A 370 16.59 8.51 0.60
N MET A 371 16.22 7.24 0.39
CA MET A 371 14.83 6.80 0.50
C MET A 371 14.31 6.91 1.94
N ALA A 372 15.10 6.49 2.93
CA ALA A 372 14.73 6.57 4.34
C ALA A 372 14.52 8.02 4.81
N GLN A 373 15.34 8.95 4.33
CA GLN A 373 15.18 10.38 4.58
C GLN A 373 13.96 10.95 3.86
N ARG A 374 13.69 10.54 2.60
CA ARG A 374 12.52 11.04 1.87
C ARG A 374 11.21 10.58 2.49
N ILE A 375 11.12 9.32 2.92
CA ILE A 375 10.00 8.78 3.70
C ILE A 375 9.88 9.51 5.04
N ALA A 376 10.99 9.76 5.75
CA ALA A 376 10.98 10.54 6.99
C ALA A 376 10.49 11.99 6.79
N ALA A 377 10.81 12.60 5.64
CA ALA A 377 10.35 13.94 5.27
C ALA A 377 8.85 13.97 4.93
N LEU A 378 8.32 12.96 4.20
CA LEU A 378 6.86 12.81 4.00
C LEU A 378 6.13 12.67 5.33
N HIS A 379 6.66 11.83 6.21
CA HIS A 379 6.13 11.68 7.55
C HIS A 379 6.20 13.02 8.31
N GLU A 380 7.32 13.73 8.31
CA GLU A 380 7.44 15.00 9.04
C GLU A 380 6.47 16.06 8.50
N GLN A 381 6.29 16.19 7.18
CA GLN A 381 5.33 17.12 6.59
C GLN A 381 3.92 16.90 7.14
N THR A 382 3.46 15.65 7.16
CA THR A 382 2.13 15.33 7.72
C THR A 382 2.13 15.53 9.23
N TRP A 383 3.18 15.09 9.93
CA TRP A 383 3.32 15.16 11.38
C TRP A 383 3.23 16.59 11.91
N SER A 384 3.90 17.54 11.24
CA SER A 384 3.95 18.96 11.63
C SER A 384 2.80 19.78 11.07
N SER A 385 1.96 19.20 10.21
CA SER A 385 0.81 19.89 9.63
C SER A 385 -0.29 20.17 10.65
N ALA A 386 -1.23 21.06 10.30
CA ALA A 386 -2.44 21.31 11.08
C ALA A 386 -3.36 20.06 11.17
N TYR A 387 -3.16 19.06 10.30
CA TYR A 387 -3.99 17.85 10.24
C TYR A 387 -3.62 16.83 11.32
N ALA A 388 -2.42 16.90 11.89
CA ALA A 388 -1.91 15.92 12.85
C ALA A 388 -1.89 16.48 14.28
N GLN A 389 -2.78 15.97 15.12
CA GLN A 389 -2.93 16.42 16.51
C GLN A 389 -2.36 15.37 17.47
N PRO A 390 -1.62 15.75 18.53
CA PRO A 390 -1.25 14.83 19.60
C PRO A 390 -2.48 14.08 20.14
N ILE A 391 -2.31 12.80 20.44
CA ILE A 391 -3.38 12.04 21.08
C ILE A 391 -3.66 12.62 22.48
N ASP A 392 -4.94 12.79 22.81
CA ASP A 392 -5.39 13.17 24.14
C ASP A 392 -5.88 11.91 24.87
N ILE A 393 -5.13 11.50 25.90
CA ILE A 393 -5.42 10.29 26.68
C ILE A 393 -6.75 10.39 27.45
N ASN A 394 -7.22 11.60 27.77
CA ASN A 394 -8.45 11.84 28.52
C ASN A 394 -9.66 12.06 27.60
N LYS A 395 -9.44 12.45 26.34
CA LYS A 395 -10.51 12.68 25.37
C LYS A 395 -11.28 11.40 25.05
N GLN A 396 -12.61 11.48 25.07
CA GLN A 396 -13.45 10.46 24.45
C GLN A 396 -13.53 10.74 22.94
N TYR A 397 -13.04 9.80 22.13
CA TYR A 397 -13.09 9.91 20.68
C TYR A 397 -14.40 9.31 20.17
N PRO A 398 -15.19 10.02 19.36
CA PRO A 398 -16.39 9.47 18.77
C PRO A 398 -16.04 8.39 17.74
N LYS A 399 -17.00 7.52 17.44
CA LYS A 399 -16.89 6.59 16.31
C LYS A 399 -16.70 7.41 15.02
N PRO A 400 -15.65 7.13 14.23
CA PRO A 400 -15.38 7.87 13.01
C PRO A 400 -16.41 7.56 11.92
N ALA A 401 -16.80 8.60 11.17
CA ALA A 401 -17.67 8.50 10.01
C ALA A 401 -16.89 7.98 8.79
N LYS A 402 -17.11 6.71 8.41
CA LYS A 402 -16.42 6.06 7.27
C LYS A 402 -17.31 6.03 6.02
N ALA A 403 -18.51 5.48 6.14
CA ALA A 403 -19.41 5.25 5.01
C ALA A 403 -20.48 6.34 4.84
N THR A 404 -20.97 6.90 5.95
CA THR A 404 -22.01 7.93 5.99
C THR A 404 -21.54 9.13 6.82
N PRO A 405 -22.07 10.34 6.57
CA PRO A 405 -21.76 11.51 7.40
C PRO A 405 -22.18 11.29 8.86
N GLN A 406 -21.44 11.91 9.79
CA GLN A 406 -21.74 11.83 11.22
C GLN A 406 -23.14 12.38 11.52
N GLY A 407 -23.95 11.63 12.27
CA GLY A 407 -25.33 12.02 12.64
C GLY A 407 -26.43 11.64 11.63
N LYS A 408 -26.10 10.83 10.62
CA LYS A 408 -27.08 10.20 9.71
C LYS A 408 -26.86 8.68 9.73
N GLU A 409 -27.58 7.99 10.62
CA GLU A 409 -27.68 6.53 10.67
C GLU A 409 -28.98 6.04 10.02
#